data_AF-A0A1J1LPJ1-F1
#
_entry.id   AF-A0A1J1LPJ1-F1
#
_cell.length_a   1.000
_cell.length_b   1.000
_cell.length_c   1.000
_cell.angle_alpha   90.00
_cell.angle_beta   90.00
_cell.angle_gamma   90.00
#
_symmetry.space_group_name_H-M   'P 1'
#
loop_
_entity.id
_entity.type
_entity.pdbx_description
1 polymer ?
#
loop_
_entity_poly.entity_id
_entity_poly.type
_entity_poly.pdbx_seq_one_letter_code
_entity_poly.pdbx_strand_id
1 'polypeptide(L)'
;METMKLRSHIGINGILQIQIPTDLKNTSVEVVVVLEPLPSEETQPQYNAWGKLTTKESMTEAVTQIQQLGKTVGLDKNSIREMIEEGRRF
;
A
#
# COMPACT_ATOMS: atom_id res chain seq x y z
N MET A 1 -17.77 21.95 -26.64
CA MET A 1 -17.11 22.18 -25.35
C MET A 1 -16.25 20.97 -25.09
N GLU A 2 -14.93 21.11 -25.13
CA GLU A 2 -14.02 19.99 -24.85
C GLU A 2 -13.65 20.04 -23.36
N THR A 3 -13.83 18.92 -22.66
CA THR A 3 -13.47 18.80 -21.24
C THR A 3 -12.39 17.74 -21.09
N MET A 4 -11.24 18.14 -20.54
CA MET A 4 -10.12 17.27 -20.22
C MET A 4 -10.00 17.13 -18.69
N LYS A 5 -9.87 15.89 -18.19
CA LYS A 5 -9.57 15.62 -16.77
C LYS A 5 -8.08 15.42 -16.61
N LEU A 6 -7.42 16.27 -15.82
CA LEU A 6 -6.01 16.16 -15.49
C LEU A 6 -5.85 15.81 -14.00
N ARG A 7 -5.15 14.73 -13.69
CA ARG A 7 -4.76 14.38 -12.32
C ARG A 7 -3.30 14.76 -12.14
N SER A 8 -3.01 15.68 -11.23
CA SER A 8 -1.65 16.15 -10.98
C SER A 8 -1.37 16.20 -9.49
N HIS A 9 -0.09 16.12 -9.12
CA HIS A 9 0.39 16.08 -7.76
C HIS A 9 1.34 17.26 -7.53
N ILE A 10 1.09 18.04 -6.48
CA ILE A 10 1.97 19.13 -6.07
C ILE A 10 3.07 18.54 -5.20
N GLY A 11 4.29 18.58 -5.72
CA GLY A 11 5.47 18.09 -4.99
C GLY A 11 5.95 19.04 -3.91
N ILE A 12 7.08 18.68 -3.30
CA ILE A 12 7.73 19.39 -2.17
C ILE A 12 8.03 20.87 -2.44
N ASN A 13 8.13 21.26 -3.71
CA ASN A 13 8.40 22.63 -4.16
C ASN A 13 7.11 23.48 -4.31
N GLY A 14 5.92 22.91 -4.11
CA GLY A 14 4.64 23.63 -4.18
C GLY A 14 4.19 23.99 -5.60
N ILE A 15 4.84 23.45 -6.64
CA ILE A 15 4.57 23.84 -8.03
C ILE A 15 3.64 22.82 -8.70
N LEU A 16 2.51 23.30 -9.22
CA LEU A 16 1.60 22.54 -10.08
C LEU A 16 1.91 22.85 -11.55
N GLN A 17 2.45 21.89 -12.30
CA GLN A 17 2.65 22.02 -13.74
C GLN A 17 1.54 21.28 -14.50
N ILE A 18 0.85 21.99 -15.40
CA ILE A 18 -0.21 21.46 -16.27
C ILE A 18 0.24 21.63 -17.71
N GLN A 19 0.42 20.53 -18.44
CA GLN A 19 0.69 20.56 -19.88
C GLN A 19 -0.58 20.16 -20.63
N ILE A 20 -1.08 21.05 -21.48
CA ILE A 20 -2.28 20.83 -22.30
C ILE A 20 -1.84 20.84 -23.75
N PRO A 21 -1.70 19.67 -24.41
CA PRO A 21 -1.51 19.64 -25.85
C PRO A 21 -2.83 20.08 -26.49
N THR A 22 -2.76 21.07 -27.38
CA THR A 22 -3.93 21.61 -28.06
C THR A 22 -3.61 21.89 -29.53
N ASP A 23 -4.53 21.52 -30.42
CA ASP A 23 -4.47 21.82 -31.85
C ASP A 23 -5.25 23.10 -32.21
N LEU A 24 -5.65 23.89 -31.20
CA LEU A 24 -6.42 25.12 -31.38
C LEU A 24 -5.60 26.15 -32.17
N LYS A 25 -6.14 26.61 -33.31
CA LYS A 25 -5.55 27.63 -34.17
C LYS A 25 -6.49 28.81 -34.31
N ASN A 26 -5.96 30.03 -34.17
CA ASN A 26 -6.70 31.29 -34.34
C ASN A 26 -8.04 31.34 -33.58
N THR A 27 -8.02 30.99 -32.29
CA THR A 27 -9.21 31.04 -31.44
C THR A 27 -8.85 31.59 -30.07
N SER A 28 -9.73 32.45 -29.53
CA SER A 28 -9.60 32.95 -28.16
C SER A 28 -10.14 31.91 -27.19
N VAL A 29 -9.38 31.64 -26.12
CA VAL A 29 -9.73 30.64 -25.11
C VAL A 29 -9.70 31.32 -23.75
N GLU A 30 -10.76 31.13 -22.98
CA GLU A 30 -10.83 31.53 -21.58
C GLU A 30 -10.56 30.30 -20.70
N VAL A 31 -9.63 30.44 -19.74
CA VAL A 31 -9.23 29.35 -18.85
C VAL A 31 -9.41 29.82 -17.41
N VAL A 32 -10.21 29.08 -16.65
CA VAL A 32 -10.41 29.29 -15.21
C VAL A 32 -9.81 28.10 -14.48
N VAL A 33 -8.83 28.34 -13.63
CA VAL A 33 -8.18 27.32 -12.80
C VAL A 33 -8.58 27.55 -11.35
N VAL A 34 -9.20 26.55 -10.73
CA VAL A 34 -9.54 26.57 -9.30
C VAL A 34 -8.64 25.56 -8.59
N LEU A 35 -7.90 26.04 -7.60
CA LEU A 35 -7.04 25.21 -6.75
C LEU A 35 -7.77 24.98 -5.43
N GLU A 36 -8.24 23.76 -5.22
CA GLU A 36 -8.77 23.32 -3.93
C GLU A 36 -7.74 22.38 -3.28
N PRO A 37 -7.04 22.82 -2.22
CA PRO A 37 -6.15 21.94 -1.49
C PRO A 37 -6.99 20.92 -0.73
N LEU A 38 -6.83 19.64 -1.09
CA LEU A 38 -7.41 18.55 -0.32
C LEU A 38 -6.46 18.23 0.85
N PRO A 39 -6.99 17.84 2.02
CA PRO A 39 -6.17 17.29 3.08
C PRO A 39 -5.42 16.10 2.49
N SER A 40 -4.09 16.19 2.51
CA SER A 40 -3.27 15.02 2.23
C SER A 40 -3.58 14.01 3.31
N GLU A 41 -3.90 12.77 2.94
CA GLU A 41 -3.74 11.66 3.86
C GLU A 41 -2.25 11.58 4.16
N GLU A 42 -1.78 12.39 5.10
CA GLU A 42 -0.52 12.14 5.76
C GLU A 42 -0.66 10.74 6.34
N THR A 43 -0.05 9.76 5.68
CA THR A 43 0.15 8.44 6.25
C THR A 43 1.07 8.65 7.43
N GLN A 44 0.49 9.00 8.58
CA GLN A 44 1.22 9.07 9.82
C GLN A 44 1.96 7.74 10.00
N PRO A 45 3.22 7.77 10.46
CA PRO A 45 3.97 6.55 10.70
C PRO A 45 3.17 5.67 11.66
N GLN A 46 2.68 4.55 11.16
CA GLN A 46 1.94 3.59 11.97
C GLN A 46 2.96 2.77 12.75
N TYR A 47 2.81 2.69 14.07
CA TYR A 47 3.66 1.87 14.92
C TYR A 47 2.90 0.64 15.37
N ASN A 48 3.59 -0.50 15.44
CA ASN A 48 3.02 -1.72 15.98
C ASN A 48 2.88 -1.65 17.52
N ALA A 49 2.30 -2.69 18.13
CA ALA A 49 2.12 -2.78 19.58
C ALA A 49 3.43 -2.72 20.41
N TRP A 50 4.60 -2.86 19.76
CA TRP A 50 5.93 -2.76 20.38
C TRP A 50 6.66 -1.46 20.04
N GLY A 51 5.96 -0.46 19.47
CA GLY A 51 6.54 0.83 19.14
C GLY A 51 7.50 0.83 17.95
N LYS A 52 7.50 -0.22 17.12
CA LYS A 52 8.31 -0.26 15.88
C LYS A 52 7.50 0.26 14.70
N LEU A 53 8.16 0.99 13.81
CA LEU A 53 7.56 1.50 12.58
C LEU A 53 7.04 0.33 11.73
N THR A 54 5.79 0.43 11.30
CA THR A 54 5.12 -0.58 10.48
C THR A 54 5.40 -0.28 9.02
N THR A 55 6.43 -0.92 8.48
CA THR A 55 6.77 -0.87 7.05
C THR A 55 6.18 -2.09 6.33
N LYS A 56 6.01 -1.99 5.00
CA LYS A 56 5.58 -3.11 4.16
C LYS A 56 6.48 -4.35 4.33
N GLU A 57 7.78 -4.12 4.51
CA GLU A 57 8.76 -5.17 4.79
C GLU A 57 8.48 -5.86 6.12
N SER A 58 8.29 -5.10 7.20
CA SER A 58 7.98 -5.65 8.53
C SER A 58 6.69 -6.47 8.56
N MET A 59 5.66 -6.04 7.80
CA MET A 59 4.41 -6.80 7.66
C MET A 59 4.65 -8.14 6.94
N THR A 60 5.43 -8.11 5.86
CA THR A 60 5.74 -9.31 5.07
C THR A 60 6.58 -10.30 5.86
N GLU A 61 7.54 -9.80 6.63
CA GLU A 61 8.36 -10.60 7.54
C GLU A 61 7.50 -11.28 8.61
N ALA A 62 6.61 -10.54 9.27
CA ALA A 62 5.71 -11.09 10.28
C ALA A 62 4.81 -12.19 9.72
N VAL A 63 4.24 -12.00 8.52
CA VAL A 63 3.44 -13.03 7.83
C VAL A 63 4.27 -14.28 7.53
N THR A 64 5.51 -14.10 7.06
CA THR A 64 6.43 -15.20 6.76
C THR A 64 6.78 -15.99 8.02
N GLN A 65 7.05 -15.32 9.14
CA GLN A 65 7.33 -15.96 10.42
C GLN A 65 6.13 -16.78 10.92
N ILE A 66 4.90 -16.24 10.82
CA ILE A 66 3.68 -16.98 11.18
C ILE A 66 3.52 -18.24 10.31
N GLN A 67 3.79 -18.15 9.00
CA GLN A 67 3.74 -19.30 8.11
C GLN A 67 4.80 -20.36 8.43
N GLN A 68 6.02 -19.93 8.80
CA GLN A 68 7.07 -20.84 9.23
C GLN A 68 6.72 -21.52 10.55
N LEU A 69 6.23 -20.77 11.53
CA LEU A 69 5.74 -21.33 12.80
C LEU A 69 4.62 -22.34 12.57
N GLY A 70 3.69 -22.06 11.64
CA GLY A 70 2.66 -23.03 11.25
C GLY A 70 3.24 -24.34 10.69
N LYS A 71 4.39 -24.28 9.99
CA LYS A 71 5.11 -25.47 9.49
C LYS A 71 5.91 -26.19 10.58
N THR A 72 6.45 -25.46 11.56
CA THR A 72 7.28 -26.01 12.64
C THR A 72 6.46 -26.58 13.80
N VAL A 73 5.32 -25.95 14.11
CA VAL A 73 4.40 -26.38 15.19
C VAL A 73 3.43 -27.46 14.69
N GLY A 74 3.19 -27.54 13.38
CA GLY A 74 2.51 -28.68 12.78
C GLY A 74 3.35 -29.94 12.94
N LEU A 75 2.92 -30.85 13.82
CA LEU A 75 3.45 -32.22 13.83
C LEU A 75 3.34 -32.77 12.40
N ASP A 76 4.43 -33.27 11.85
CA ASP A 76 4.38 -33.85 10.52
C ASP A 76 3.47 -35.09 10.54
N LYS A 77 2.80 -35.37 9.41
CA LYS A 77 1.80 -36.45 9.33
C LYS A 77 2.37 -37.82 9.71
N ASN A 78 3.68 -38.03 9.54
CA ASN A 78 4.32 -39.29 9.89
C ASN A 78 4.57 -39.34 11.41
N SER A 79 5.04 -38.26 12.03
CA SER A 79 5.13 -38.17 13.50
C SER A 79 3.78 -38.36 14.19
N ILE A 80 2.70 -37.77 13.67
CA ILE A 80 1.35 -38.01 14.22
C ILE A 80 0.98 -39.50 14.12
N ARG A 81 1.30 -40.13 12.99
CA ARG A 81 0.99 -41.55 12.75
C ARG A 81 1.81 -42.47 13.64
N GLU A 82 3.11 -42.20 13.81
CA GLU A 82 3.99 -42.93 14.73
C GLU A 82 3.52 -42.77 16.18
N MET A 83 3.11 -41.58 16.61
CA MET A 83 2.59 -41.36 17.96
C MET A 83 1.25 -42.08 18.23
N ILE A 84 0.38 -42.18 17.21
CA ILE A 84 -0.87 -42.96 17.27
C ILE A 84 -0.56 -44.47 17.34
N GLU A 85 0.41 -44.94 16.56
CA GLU A 85 0.85 -46.35 16.57
C GLU A 85 1.55 -46.72 17.89
N GLU A 86 2.28 -45.78 18.51
CA GLU A 86 2.88 -45.91 19.85
C GLU A 86 1.87 -45.74 21.02
N GLY A 87 0.62 -45.36 20.73
CA GLY A 87 -0.43 -45.22 21.75
C GLY A 87 -0.28 -44.03 22.70
N ARG A 88 0.55 -43.03 22.37
CA ARG A 88 0.66 -41.80 23.16
C ARG A 88 -0.43 -40.81 22.73
N ARG A 89 -1.14 -40.23 23.71
CA ARG A 89 -2.14 -39.18 23.47
C ARG A 89 -1.56 -37.80 23.81
N PHE A 90 -2.09 -36.78 23.11
CA PHE A 90 -1.75 -35.37 23.26
C PHE A 90 -1.79 -34.88 24.71
#